data_AF-A0A1V4SQ23-F1
#
_entry.id   AF-A0A1V4SQ23-F1
#
_cell.length_a   1.000
_cell.length_b   1.000
_cell.length_c   1.000
_cell.angle_alpha   90.00
_cell.angle_beta   90.00
_cell.angle_gamma   90.00
#
_symmetry.space_group_name_H-M   'P 1'
#
loop_
_entity.id
_entity.type
_entity.pdbx_description
1 polymer ?
#
loop_
_entity_poly.entity_id
_entity_poly.type
_entity_poly.pdbx_seq_one_letter_code
_entity_poly.pdbx_strand_id
1 'polypeptide(L)'
;MSYPEYSKYTQYLPRIFQKGNTEDSEDYFLGRFLKAFEQILSGGTELQETVGIEKLLNEFDLYLDPDRTPPQFLEWLAGWVALELEDTADFFGTEDKELKNSLQNQVLPLEQPRKTINRQMIGAIVQLYKKRGTCNGLLEYLQLYAGDETTISINEFQETARIGNKREVGQNTMVGSSSPCFFSVNAIIPAHSRSMLNNKVALMRRVIENEKPFYTNYKLNVEIPALRIGVYSKVGRETLVGGMIED
;
A
#
# COMPACT_ATOMS: atom_id res chain seq x y z
N MET A 1 21.15 5.66 -40.03
CA MET A 1 21.61 6.81 -39.20
C MET A 1 23.05 6.51 -38.80
N SER A 2 23.99 7.33 -39.27
CA SER A 2 25.40 7.26 -38.86
C SER A 2 25.49 7.82 -37.44
N TYR A 3 25.91 7.00 -36.48
CA TYR A 3 26.06 7.42 -35.10
C TYR A 3 27.45 8.03 -34.92
N PRO A 4 27.58 9.15 -34.20
CA PRO A 4 28.89 9.75 -33.95
C PRO A 4 29.74 8.79 -33.11
N GLU A 5 30.98 8.54 -33.55
CA GLU A 5 31.94 7.66 -32.86
C GLU A 5 32.42 8.20 -31.51
N TYR A 6 32.05 9.44 -31.15
CA TYR A 6 32.52 10.15 -29.97
C TYR A 6 31.36 10.65 -29.08
N SER A 7 31.61 10.69 -27.78
CA SER A 7 30.66 11.12 -26.75
C SER A 7 30.21 12.57 -26.90
N LYS A 8 28.92 12.84 -26.62
CA LYS A 8 28.34 14.19 -26.58
C LYS A 8 28.93 15.04 -25.45
N TYR A 9 29.45 14.41 -24.40
CA TYR A 9 30.02 15.10 -23.25
C TYR A 9 31.27 15.92 -23.57
N THR A 10 31.91 15.65 -24.70
CA THR A 10 33.03 16.43 -25.23
C THR A 10 32.66 17.91 -25.47
N GLN A 11 31.39 18.21 -25.73
CA GLN A 11 30.89 19.58 -25.96
C GLN A 11 30.97 20.44 -24.68
N TYR A 12 30.92 19.82 -23.50
CA TYR A 12 30.96 20.51 -22.22
C TYR A 12 32.39 20.71 -21.69
N LEU A 13 33.40 20.15 -22.36
CA LEU A 13 34.80 20.29 -21.95
C LEU A 13 35.43 21.58 -22.49
N PRO A 14 36.45 22.12 -21.81
CA PRO A 14 37.26 23.23 -22.33
C PRO A 14 37.80 22.94 -23.73
N ARG A 15 37.97 23.98 -24.56
CA ARG A 15 38.32 23.87 -25.99
C ARG A 15 39.60 23.10 -26.30
N ILE A 16 40.54 23.01 -25.35
CA ILE A 16 41.77 22.21 -25.45
C ILE A 16 41.52 20.68 -25.44
N PHE A 17 40.38 20.26 -24.90
CA PHE A 17 39.92 18.88 -24.82
C PHE A 17 38.75 18.61 -25.77
N GLN A 18 38.52 19.49 -26.74
CA GLN A 18 37.59 19.24 -27.83
C GLN A 18 38.39 18.76 -29.04
N LYS A 19 37.79 17.89 -29.87
CA LYS A 19 38.44 17.34 -31.07
C LYS A 19 39.06 18.47 -31.91
N GLY A 20 40.37 18.41 -32.14
CA GLY A 20 41.05 19.33 -33.04
C GLY A 20 40.65 19.07 -34.49
N ASN A 21 40.65 20.11 -35.33
CA ASN A 21 40.30 20.01 -36.76
C ASN A 21 41.23 19.07 -37.57
N THR A 22 42.31 18.57 -36.96
CA THR A 22 43.41 17.84 -37.62
C THR A 22 43.50 16.37 -37.22
N GLU A 23 42.69 15.91 -36.27
CA GLU A 23 42.71 14.52 -35.77
C GLU A 23 41.59 13.67 -36.41
N ASP A 24 41.95 12.47 -36.88
CA ASP A 24 40.98 11.48 -37.37
C ASP A 24 40.08 10.97 -36.23
N SER A 25 38.85 10.57 -36.57
CA SER A 25 37.83 10.17 -35.59
C SER A 25 38.22 8.96 -34.75
N GLU A 26 39.05 8.05 -35.29
CA GLU A 26 39.51 6.85 -34.60
C GLU A 26 40.56 7.12 -33.52
N ASP A 27 41.31 8.22 -33.61
CA ASP A 27 42.40 8.53 -32.69
C ASP A 27 41.96 9.33 -31.47
N TYR A 28 40.71 9.79 -31.45
CA TYR A 28 40.19 10.62 -30.37
C TYR A 28 39.83 9.79 -29.11
N PHE A 29 40.86 9.38 -28.38
CA PHE A 29 40.77 8.55 -27.17
C PHE A 29 39.77 9.10 -26.14
N LEU A 30 39.81 10.40 -25.85
CA LEU A 30 38.98 11.01 -24.81
C LEU A 30 37.47 10.88 -25.13
N GLY A 31 37.07 11.02 -26.39
CA GLY A 31 35.67 10.85 -26.81
C GLY A 31 35.19 9.42 -26.67
N ARG A 32 36.06 8.43 -26.89
CA ARG A 32 35.76 7.01 -26.64
C ARG A 32 35.71 6.69 -25.15
N PHE A 33 36.66 7.22 -24.38
CA PHE A 33 36.70 7.07 -22.92
C PHE A 33 35.42 7.61 -22.27
N LEU A 34 34.97 8.81 -22.68
CA LEU A 34 33.75 9.42 -22.17
C LEU A 34 32.47 8.70 -22.60
N LYS A 35 32.51 7.88 -23.66
CA LYS A 35 31.33 7.10 -24.10
C LYS A 35 30.84 6.13 -23.02
N ALA A 36 31.76 5.52 -22.27
CA ALA A 36 31.40 4.64 -21.15
C ALA A 36 30.70 5.40 -20.01
N PHE A 37 31.13 6.64 -19.74
CA PHE A 37 30.48 7.48 -18.71
C PHE A 37 29.15 8.04 -19.19
N GLU A 38 29.04 8.45 -20.45
CA GLU A 38 27.77 8.84 -21.06
C GLU A 38 26.74 7.71 -20.99
N GLN A 39 27.18 6.47 -21.24
CA GLN A 39 26.32 5.30 -21.07
C GLN A 39 25.81 5.13 -19.63
N ILE A 40 26.64 5.36 -18.62
CA ILE A 40 26.24 5.20 -17.21
C ILE A 40 25.34 6.35 -16.75
N LEU A 41 25.69 7.59 -17.10
CA LEU A 41 25.04 8.79 -16.59
C LEU A 41 23.78 9.16 -17.41
N SER A 42 23.88 9.21 -18.73
CA SER A 42 22.77 9.53 -19.65
C SER A 42 21.96 8.30 -20.09
N GLY A 43 22.58 7.11 -20.13
CA GLY A 43 21.94 5.90 -20.64
C GLY A 43 22.02 5.78 -22.17
N GLY A 44 21.42 4.70 -22.72
CA GLY A 44 21.17 4.57 -24.16
C GLY A 44 22.32 4.01 -25.02
N THR A 45 22.89 2.87 -24.65
CA THR A 45 23.87 2.17 -25.49
C THR A 45 23.27 1.28 -26.58
N GLU A 46 24.04 1.09 -27.65
CA GLU A 46 23.81 0.22 -28.82
C GLU A 46 23.35 -1.22 -28.51
N LEU A 47 23.66 -1.75 -27.32
CA LEU A 47 23.39 -3.14 -26.94
C LEU A 47 22.24 -3.30 -25.93
N GLN A 48 21.88 -2.24 -25.19
CA GLN A 48 20.90 -2.33 -24.11
C GLN A 48 20.37 -0.93 -23.78
N GLU A 49 19.05 -0.77 -23.91
CA GLU A 49 18.30 0.40 -23.41
C GLU A 49 18.39 0.40 -21.89
N THR A 50 19.46 1.00 -21.38
CA THR A 50 19.68 1.23 -19.96
C THR A 50 19.28 2.65 -19.64
N VAL A 51 18.51 2.80 -18.57
CA VAL A 51 18.15 4.11 -18.03
C VAL A 51 19.37 4.66 -17.30
N GLY A 52 19.85 5.83 -17.72
CA GLY A 52 20.97 6.51 -17.09
C GLY A 52 20.62 7.05 -15.70
N ILE A 53 21.65 7.26 -14.87
CA ILE A 53 21.50 7.80 -13.51
C ILE A 53 20.81 9.17 -13.54
N GLU A 54 21.08 10.03 -14.52
CA GLU A 54 20.45 11.35 -14.63
C GLU A 54 18.92 11.23 -14.77
N LYS A 55 18.46 10.30 -15.61
CA LYS A 55 17.02 10.06 -15.78
C LYS A 55 16.40 9.46 -14.51
N LEU A 56 17.10 8.54 -13.84
CA LEU A 56 16.65 8.00 -12.55
C LEU A 56 16.52 9.09 -11.47
N LEU A 57 17.47 10.02 -11.41
CA LEU A 57 17.42 11.15 -10.47
C LEU A 57 16.28 12.11 -10.79
N ASN A 58 16.04 12.39 -12.07
CA ASN A 58 14.91 13.23 -12.50
C ASN A 58 13.56 12.58 -12.22
N GLU A 59 13.48 11.25 -12.19
CA GLU A 59 12.27 10.46 -11.94
C GLU A 59 12.18 9.96 -10.49
N PHE A 60 13.05 10.42 -9.59
CA PHE A 60 13.11 9.95 -8.20
C PHE A 60 11.78 10.14 -7.45
N ASP A 61 11.08 11.24 -7.71
CA ASP A 61 9.78 11.54 -7.11
C ASP A 61 8.74 10.44 -7.35
N LEU A 62 8.85 9.71 -8.46
CA LEU A 62 7.95 8.60 -8.80
C LEU A 62 8.15 7.37 -7.91
N TYR A 63 9.30 7.25 -7.24
CA TYR A 63 9.54 6.24 -6.20
C TYR A 63 9.00 6.66 -4.84
N LEU A 64 8.58 7.92 -4.65
CA LEU A 64 7.93 8.34 -3.42
C LEU A 64 6.41 8.29 -3.54
N ASP A 65 5.88 8.24 -4.76
CA ASP A 65 4.46 8.11 -5.05
C ASP A 65 3.99 6.64 -4.89
N PRO A 66 3.12 6.33 -3.91
CA PRO A 66 2.62 4.97 -3.69
C PRO A 66 1.95 4.36 -4.92
N ASP A 67 1.38 5.15 -5.83
CA ASP A 67 0.66 4.62 -7.01
C ASP A 67 1.61 4.24 -8.16
N ARG A 68 2.79 4.85 -8.23
CA ARG A 68 3.76 4.66 -9.33
C ARG A 68 5.00 3.88 -8.93
N THR A 69 5.20 3.65 -7.64
CA THR A 69 6.33 2.87 -7.14
C THR A 69 6.33 1.43 -7.65
N PRO A 70 7.50 0.86 -7.93
CA PRO A 70 7.59 -0.55 -8.24
C PRO A 70 7.28 -1.41 -7.00
N PRO A 71 6.71 -2.62 -7.18
CA PRO A 71 6.22 -3.44 -6.08
C PRO A 71 7.33 -3.94 -5.15
N GLN A 72 8.57 -4.12 -5.63
CA GLN A 72 9.71 -4.49 -4.77
C GLN A 72 10.10 -3.37 -3.80
N PHE A 73 9.89 -2.10 -4.21
CA PHE A 73 10.24 -0.93 -3.41
C PHE A 73 9.15 -0.57 -2.39
N LEU A 74 7.95 -1.12 -2.56
CA LEU A 74 6.79 -0.84 -1.74
C LEU A 74 7.02 -1.28 -0.27
N GLU A 75 7.70 -2.40 -0.05
CA GLU A 75 8.08 -2.86 1.30
C GLU A 75 9.05 -1.89 1.98
N TRP A 76 9.97 -1.31 1.22
CA TRP A 76 10.91 -0.33 1.74
C TRP A 76 10.19 0.96 2.16
N LEU A 77 9.25 1.45 1.35
CA LEU A 77 8.39 2.58 1.72
C LEU A 77 7.54 2.28 2.95
N ALA A 78 6.98 1.08 3.05
CA ALA A 78 6.23 0.66 4.22
C ALA A 78 7.09 0.68 5.49
N GLY A 79 8.37 0.32 5.39
CA GLY A 79 9.34 0.46 6.48
C GLY A 79 9.52 1.90 6.96
N TRP A 80 9.42 2.89 6.08
CA TRP A 80 9.52 4.31 6.45
C TRP A 80 8.30 4.81 7.24
N VAL A 81 7.13 4.30 6.87
CA VAL A 81 5.86 4.66 7.52
C VAL A 81 5.48 3.67 8.63
N ALA A 82 6.39 2.80 9.07
CA ALA A 82 6.15 1.79 10.10
C ALA A 82 4.90 0.91 9.86
N LEU A 83 4.60 0.62 8.60
CA LEU A 83 3.47 -0.20 8.18
C LEU A 83 3.94 -1.63 7.85
N GLU A 84 3.22 -2.63 8.38
CA GLU A 84 3.44 -4.03 8.01
C GLU A 84 2.44 -4.42 6.91
N LEU A 85 2.97 -4.71 5.73
CA LEU A 85 2.17 -5.07 4.57
C LEU A 85 1.79 -6.55 4.60
N GLU A 86 0.58 -6.84 4.14
CA GLU A 86 0.12 -8.21 3.98
C GLU A 86 0.48 -8.75 2.59
N ASP A 87 1.12 -9.92 2.52
CA ASP A 87 1.64 -10.54 1.28
C ASP A 87 0.60 -11.38 0.50
N THR A 88 -0.69 -11.17 0.79
CA THR A 88 -1.77 -11.88 0.12
C THR A 88 -2.15 -11.19 -1.19
N ALA A 89 -2.64 -11.98 -2.16
CA ALA A 89 -3.00 -11.49 -3.49
C ALA A 89 -4.11 -10.43 -3.44
N ASP A 90 -4.98 -10.48 -2.43
CA ASP A 90 -6.05 -9.50 -2.23
C ASP A 90 -5.50 -8.08 -1.95
N PHE A 91 -4.33 -7.99 -1.32
CA PHE A 91 -3.74 -6.72 -0.87
C PHE A 91 -2.74 -6.13 -1.86
N PHE A 92 -1.87 -6.98 -2.43
CA PHE A 92 -0.91 -6.56 -3.46
C PHE A 92 -1.53 -6.53 -4.86
N GLY A 93 -2.55 -7.33 -5.15
CA GLY A 93 -2.97 -7.63 -6.52
C GLY A 93 -2.09 -8.70 -7.16
N THR A 94 -2.63 -9.38 -8.19
CA THR A 94 -1.93 -10.47 -8.88
C THR A 94 -0.68 -9.98 -9.62
N GLU A 95 -0.79 -8.84 -10.32
CA GLU A 95 0.29 -8.28 -11.13
C GLU A 95 1.50 -7.84 -10.29
N ASP A 96 1.27 -7.13 -9.18
CA ASP A 96 2.35 -6.66 -8.31
C ASP A 96 3.04 -7.81 -7.59
N LYS A 97 2.30 -8.88 -7.24
CA LYS A 97 2.87 -10.08 -6.62
C LYS A 97 3.75 -10.87 -7.59
N GLU A 98 3.36 -10.96 -8.85
CA GLU A 98 4.18 -11.58 -9.89
C GLU A 98 5.48 -10.79 -10.12
N LEU A 99 5.36 -9.47 -10.26
CA LEU A 99 6.51 -8.59 -10.45
C LEU A 99 7.46 -8.63 -9.25
N LYS A 100 6.95 -8.62 -8.03
CA LYS A 100 7.75 -8.71 -6.80
C LYS A 100 8.69 -9.92 -6.80
N ASN A 101 8.24 -11.06 -7.33
CA ASN A 101 9.01 -12.29 -7.41
C ASN A 101 9.96 -12.35 -8.62
N SER A 102 9.87 -11.39 -9.55
CA SER A 102 10.76 -11.29 -10.70
C SER A 102 12.09 -10.63 -10.32
N LEU A 103 13.20 -11.28 -10.66
CA LEU A 103 14.55 -10.77 -10.44
C LEU A 103 14.85 -9.64 -11.45
N GLN A 104 14.81 -8.38 -11.02
CA GLN A 104 15.30 -7.27 -11.84
C GLN A 104 16.37 -6.45 -11.10
N ASN A 105 17.56 -6.36 -11.72
CA ASN A 105 18.70 -5.60 -11.21
C ASN A 105 18.52 -4.07 -11.35
N GLN A 106 17.53 -3.61 -12.11
CA GLN A 106 17.15 -2.20 -12.22
C GLN A 106 15.63 -2.09 -12.08
N VAL A 107 15.19 -1.71 -10.88
CA VAL A 107 13.79 -1.53 -10.56
C VAL A 107 13.38 -0.13 -11.01
N LEU A 108 12.51 0.00 -12.01
CA LEU A 108 12.05 1.28 -12.56
C LEU A 108 10.64 1.63 -12.04
N PRO A 109 10.24 2.92 -12.01
CA PRO A 109 8.88 3.29 -11.70
C PRO A 109 7.89 2.76 -12.73
N LEU A 110 6.65 2.55 -12.31
CA LEU A 110 5.57 2.13 -13.18
C LEU A 110 5.17 3.27 -14.12
N GLU A 111 5.04 2.95 -15.42
CA GLU A 111 4.57 3.92 -16.42
C GLU A 111 3.13 4.39 -16.13
N GLN A 112 2.29 3.45 -15.70
CA GLN A 112 0.88 3.68 -15.36
C GLN A 112 0.66 3.55 -13.85
N PRO A 113 -0.12 4.46 -13.23
CA PRO A 113 -0.42 4.37 -11.82
C PRO A 113 -1.31 3.15 -11.54
N ARG A 114 -0.99 2.41 -10.49
CA ARG A 114 -1.76 1.26 -10.01
C ARG A 114 -2.38 1.56 -8.66
N LYS A 115 -3.61 1.09 -8.46
CA LYS A 115 -4.34 1.24 -7.20
C LYS A 115 -4.57 -0.13 -6.57
N THR A 116 -3.83 -0.40 -5.51
CA THR A 116 -3.96 -1.62 -4.68
C THR A 116 -4.19 -1.20 -3.23
N ILE A 117 -4.69 -2.12 -2.39
CA ILE A 117 -4.99 -1.82 -0.99
C ILE A 117 -3.71 -1.39 -0.26
N ASN A 118 -2.59 -2.07 -0.49
CA ASN A 118 -1.30 -1.74 0.14
C ASN A 118 -0.80 -0.33 -0.26
N ARG A 119 -0.96 0.07 -1.53
CA ARG A 119 -0.56 1.41 -2.01
C ARG A 119 -1.43 2.50 -1.40
N GLN A 120 -2.74 2.29 -1.40
CA GLN A 120 -3.69 3.19 -0.74
C GLN A 120 -3.41 3.32 0.75
N MET A 121 -3.04 2.21 1.40
CA MET A 121 -2.67 2.20 2.81
C MET A 121 -1.44 3.04 3.08
N ILE A 122 -0.36 2.90 2.32
CA ILE A 122 0.84 3.74 2.46
C ILE A 122 0.50 5.22 2.27
N GLY A 123 -0.35 5.56 1.29
CA GLY A 123 -0.78 6.95 1.08
C GLY A 123 -1.63 7.52 2.22
N ALA A 124 -2.45 6.69 2.86
CA ALA A 124 -3.39 7.12 3.91
C ALA A 124 -2.80 7.06 5.33
N ILE A 125 -1.80 6.21 5.58
CA ILE A 125 -1.34 5.85 6.93
C ILE A 125 -0.90 7.04 7.76
N VAL A 126 -0.24 8.03 7.14
CA VAL A 126 0.25 9.23 7.83
C VAL A 126 -0.91 10.04 8.43
N GLN A 127 -2.05 10.10 7.72
CA GLN A 127 -3.25 10.78 8.25
C GLN A 127 -3.95 9.93 9.32
N LEU A 128 -3.93 8.61 9.16
CA LEU A 128 -4.50 7.68 10.15
C LEU A 128 -3.74 7.74 11.48
N TYR A 129 -2.40 7.80 11.46
CA TYR A 129 -1.59 7.93 12.67
C TYR A 129 -1.85 9.22 13.45
N LYS A 130 -2.25 10.32 12.79
CA LYS A 130 -2.69 11.54 13.49
C LYS A 130 -3.98 11.33 14.27
N LYS A 131 -4.81 10.37 13.86
CA LYS A 131 -6.10 10.02 14.48
C LYS A 131 -5.98 8.79 15.40
N ARG A 132 -4.77 8.29 15.65
CA ARG A 132 -4.54 7.11 16.50
C ARG A 132 -5.15 7.30 17.88
N GLY A 133 -5.77 6.24 18.40
CA GLY A 133 -6.48 6.24 19.68
C GLY A 133 -7.90 6.82 19.64
N THR A 134 -8.39 7.26 18.47
CA THR A 134 -9.79 7.68 18.28
C THR A 134 -10.62 6.59 17.62
N CYS A 135 -11.92 6.52 17.92
CA CYS A 135 -12.82 5.58 17.23
C CYS A 135 -12.91 5.85 15.73
N ASN A 136 -12.89 7.13 15.32
CA ASN A 136 -12.92 7.48 13.89
C ASN A 136 -11.66 7.01 13.17
N GLY A 137 -10.48 7.18 13.78
CA GLY A 137 -9.22 6.69 13.23
C GLY A 137 -9.21 5.16 13.10
N LEU A 138 -9.65 4.45 14.13
CA LEU A 138 -9.76 2.99 14.10
C LEU A 138 -10.77 2.50 13.04
N LEU A 139 -11.90 3.18 12.90
CA LEU A 139 -12.92 2.88 11.90
C LEU A 139 -12.36 3.05 10.48
N GLU A 140 -11.75 4.20 10.18
CA GLU A 140 -11.13 4.47 8.87
C GLU A 140 -10.04 3.44 8.55
N TYR A 141 -9.20 3.10 9.54
CA TYR A 141 -8.13 2.12 9.38
C TYR A 141 -8.67 0.72 9.09
N LEU A 142 -9.68 0.27 9.83
CA LEU A 142 -10.31 -1.03 9.64
C LEU A 142 -11.05 -1.11 8.30
N GLN A 143 -11.75 -0.04 7.89
CA GLN A 143 -12.40 0.03 6.58
C GLN A 143 -11.39 -0.10 5.45
N LEU A 144 -10.23 0.54 5.56
CA LEU A 144 -9.19 0.46 4.54
C LEU A 144 -8.59 -0.96 4.41
N TYR A 145 -8.40 -1.67 5.54
CA TYR A 145 -7.92 -3.06 5.55
C TYR A 145 -8.97 -4.05 5.00
N ALA A 146 -10.23 -3.84 5.36
CA ALA A 146 -11.28 -4.82 5.13
C ALA A 146 -11.98 -4.62 3.77
N GLY A 147 -11.82 -3.43 3.16
CA GLY A 147 -12.35 -3.05 1.86
C GLY A 147 -13.83 -2.64 1.90
N ASP A 148 -14.30 -2.08 0.79
CA ASP A 148 -15.63 -1.46 0.63
C ASP A 148 -16.81 -2.41 0.89
N GLU A 149 -16.59 -3.72 0.87
CA GLU A 149 -17.62 -4.73 1.09
C GLU A 149 -17.94 -4.94 2.58
N THR A 150 -17.05 -4.50 3.47
CA THR A 150 -17.21 -4.71 4.91
C THR A 150 -17.86 -3.52 5.58
N THR A 151 -18.95 -3.77 6.29
CA THR A 151 -19.57 -2.74 7.13
C THR A 151 -19.05 -2.90 8.55
N ILE A 152 -18.33 -1.89 9.03
CA ILE A 152 -17.74 -1.87 10.37
C ILE A 152 -18.39 -0.76 11.17
N SER A 153 -18.90 -1.11 12.35
CA SER A 153 -19.45 -0.16 13.32
C SER A 153 -18.75 -0.33 14.67
N ILE A 154 -18.42 0.79 15.30
CA ILE A 154 -17.75 0.81 16.60
C ILE A 154 -18.68 1.47 17.61
N ASN A 155 -19.01 0.76 18.67
CA ASN A 155 -19.85 1.26 19.76
C ASN A 155 -18.98 1.47 20.99
N GLU A 156 -18.90 2.70 21.49
CA GLU A 156 -18.28 3.02 22.78
C GLU A 156 -19.31 2.94 23.91
N PHE A 157 -18.95 2.27 25.00
CA PHE A 157 -19.77 2.24 26.21
C PHE A 157 -19.09 3.07 27.29
N GLN A 158 -19.38 4.37 27.30
CA GLN A 158 -18.73 5.32 28.22
C GLN A 158 -19.27 5.26 29.66
N GLU A 159 -20.48 4.71 29.88
CA GLU A 159 -21.11 4.65 31.20
C GLU A 159 -21.87 3.34 31.42
N THR A 160 -21.84 2.84 32.65
CA THR A 160 -22.79 1.82 33.14
C THR A 160 -24.22 2.31 33.00
N ALA A 161 -25.15 1.40 32.77
CA ALA A 161 -26.58 1.68 32.86
C ALA A 161 -26.92 2.39 34.19
N ARG A 162 -27.30 3.68 34.13
CA ARG A 162 -27.86 4.42 35.27
C ARG A 162 -29.37 4.47 35.11
N ILE A 163 -30.10 3.95 36.11
CA ILE A 163 -31.56 4.00 36.16
C ILE A 163 -31.99 5.48 36.17
N GLY A 164 -32.86 5.88 35.24
CA GLY A 164 -33.41 7.24 35.14
C GLY A 164 -32.97 8.06 33.92
N ASN A 165 -31.92 7.65 33.21
CA ASN A 165 -31.59 8.24 31.91
C ASN A 165 -32.32 7.52 30.78
N LYS A 166 -32.77 8.24 29.75
CA LYS A 166 -33.30 7.65 28.50
C LYS A 166 -32.16 6.91 27.78
N ARG A 167 -31.95 5.64 28.13
CA ARG A 167 -31.12 4.72 27.36
C ARG A 167 -31.92 3.47 27.04
N GLU A 168 -31.86 3.05 25.79
CA GLU A 168 -32.52 1.82 25.35
C GLU A 168 -31.65 0.61 25.70
N VAL A 169 -32.28 -0.39 26.34
CA VAL A 169 -31.64 -1.68 26.64
C VAL A 169 -31.43 -2.41 25.31
N GLY A 170 -30.18 -2.81 25.03
CA GLY A 170 -29.81 -3.50 23.78
C GLY A 170 -29.11 -2.63 22.73
N GLN A 171 -29.24 -1.30 22.79
CA GLN A 171 -28.51 -0.39 21.88
C GLN A 171 -27.29 0.26 22.56
N ASN A 172 -27.52 0.98 23.67
CA ASN A 172 -26.52 1.86 24.29
C ASN A 172 -26.28 1.58 25.78
N THR A 173 -26.69 0.40 26.23
CA THR A 173 -26.74 0.02 27.65
C THR A 173 -26.11 -1.35 27.83
N MET A 174 -24.97 -1.41 28.52
CA MET A 174 -24.35 -2.68 28.91
C MET A 174 -24.96 -3.16 30.23
N VAL A 175 -25.50 -4.39 30.23
CA VAL A 175 -26.05 -5.03 31.43
C VAL A 175 -24.94 -5.88 32.07
N GLY A 176 -24.51 -5.52 33.27
CA GLY A 176 -23.45 -6.21 34.01
C GLY A 176 -22.38 -5.27 34.56
N SER A 177 -21.32 -5.85 35.14
CA SER A 177 -20.14 -5.12 35.61
C SER A 177 -19.40 -4.52 34.41
N SER A 178 -19.38 -3.18 34.29
CA SER A 178 -18.56 -2.54 33.27
C SER A 178 -17.12 -2.45 33.74
N SER A 179 -16.19 -3.00 32.97
CA SER A 179 -14.83 -2.48 32.99
C SER A 179 -14.87 -1.07 32.40
N PRO A 180 -14.35 -0.04 33.08
CA PRO A 180 -14.19 1.28 32.46
C PRO A 180 -13.34 1.15 31.19
N CYS A 181 -13.58 2.04 30.22
CA CYS A 181 -12.87 2.05 28.92
C CYS A 181 -13.07 0.77 28.10
N PHE A 182 -14.31 0.51 27.68
CA PHE A 182 -14.66 -0.64 26.83
C PHE A 182 -15.40 -0.22 25.56
N PHE A 183 -15.02 -0.78 24.42
CA PHE A 183 -15.72 -0.62 23.15
C PHE A 183 -15.98 -1.97 22.46
N SER A 184 -17.04 -2.05 21.66
CA SER A 184 -17.28 -3.20 20.80
C SER A 184 -17.14 -2.82 19.33
N VAL A 185 -16.39 -3.61 18.58
CA VAL A 185 -16.30 -3.53 17.13
C VAL A 185 -17.21 -4.59 16.55
N ASN A 186 -18.23 -4.18 15.81
CA ASN A 186 -19.09 -5.08 15.06
C ASN A 186 -18.70 -4.98 13.59
N ALA A 187 -18.18 -6.08 13.03
CA ALA A 187 -17.76 -6.17 11.65
C ALA A 187 -18.63 -7.17 10.91
N ILE A 188 -19.28 -6.72 9.84
CA ILE A 188 -20.00 -7.59 8.91
C ILE A 188 -19.05 -7.88 7.75
N ILE A 189 -18.60 -9.13 7.66
CA ILE A 189 -17.61 -9.56 6.67
C ILE A 189 -18.25 -10.55 5.70
N PRO A 190 -18.42 -10.21 4.42
CA PRO A 190 -18.73 -11.20 3.41
C PRO A 190 -17.49 -12.07 3.17
N ALA A 191 -17.56 -13.33 3.58
CA ALA A 191 -16.48 -14.29 3.39
C ALA A 191 -17.01 -15.60 2.78
N HIS A 192 -16.39 -16.02 1.67
CA HIS A 192 -16.78 -17.21 0.90
C HIS A 192 -16.09 -18.49 1.41
N SER A 193 -14.92 -18.36 2.05
CA SER A 193 -14.13 -19.47 2.62
C SER A 193 -13.79 -19.19 4.09
N ARG A 194 -13.73 -20.26 4.89
CA ARG A 194 -13.41 -20.20 6.32
C ARG A 194 -11.97 -19.77 6.59
N SER A 195 -11.04 -20.17 5.73
CA SER A 195 -9.64 -19.77 5.81
C SER A 195 -9.48 -18.25 5.62
N MET A 196 -10.20 -17.69 4.64
CA MET A 196 -10.20 -16.25 4.38
C MET A 196 -10.83 -15.45 5.53
N LEU A 197 -11.94 -15.95 6.10
CA LEU A 197 -12.54 -15.34 7.29
C LEU A 197 -11.56 -15.32 8.47
N ASN A 198 -10.93 -16.46 8.78
CA ASN A 198 -9.99 -16.56 9.90
C ASN A 198 -8.81 -15.60 9.72
N ASN A 199 -8.25 -15.50 8.51
CA ASN A 199 -7.17 -14.57 8.20
C ASN A 199 -7.61 -13.11 8.39
N LYS A 200 -8.77 -12.71 7.85
CA LYS A 200 -9.30 -11.34 8.04
C LYS A 200 -9.57 -11.02 9.50
N VAL A 201 -10.11 -11.97 10.28
CA VAL A 201 -10.36 -11.79 11.71
C VAL A 201 -9.06 -11.66 12.50
N ALA A 202 -8.05 -12.47 12.17
CA ALA A 202 -6.72 -12.38 12.78
C ALA A 202 -6.05 -11.03 12.49
N LEU A 203 -6.15 -10.54 11.24
CA LEU A 203 -5.65 -9.24 10.84
C LEU A 203 -6.35 -8.11 11.58
N MET A 204 -7.68 -8.09 11.62
CA MET A 204 -8.40 -7.07 12.38
C MET A 204 -8.04 -7.09 13.86
N ARG A 205 -7.86 -8.28 14.45
CA ARG A 205 -7.40 -8.38 15.84
C ARG A 205 -6.02 -7.74 16.02
N ARG A 206 -5.06 -8.07 15.15
CA ARG A 206 -3.70 -7.49 15.17
C ARG A 206 -3.75 -5.96 15.07
N VAL A 207 -4.57 -5.45 14.15
CA VAL A 207 -4.77 -4.01 13.94
C VAL A 207 -5.36 -3.34 15.18
N ILE A 208 -6.43 -3.90 15.75
CA ILE A 208 -7.06 -3.35 16.96
C ILE A 208 -6.07 -3.36 18.14
N GLU A 209 -5.29 -4.42 18.30
CA GLU A 209 -4.26 -4.49 19.35
C GLU A 209 -3.16 -3.43 19.18
N ASN A 210 -2.74 -3.16 17.94
CA ASN A 210 -1.72 -2.16 17.66
C ASN A 210 -2.23 -0.71 17.81
N GLU A 211 -3.50 -0.46 17.51
CA GLU A 211 -4.10 0.88 17.53
C GLU A 211 -4.81 1.24 18.84
N LYS A 212 -5.20 0.24 19.66
CA LYS A 212 -5.90 0.52 20.92
C LYS A 212 -4.94 1.18 21.94
N PRO A 213 -5.45 2.12 22.74
CA PRO A 213 -4.74 2.55 23.94
C PRO A 213 -4.58 1.38 24.91
N PHE A 214 -3.45 1.35 25.64
CA PHE A 214 -3.11 0.27 26.56
C PHE A 214 -4.20 -0.07 27.60
N TYR A 215 -4.92 0.94 28.08
CA TYR A 215 -5.92 0.80 29.15
C TYR A 215 -7.32 0.43 28.66
N THR A 216 -7.53 0.27 27.35
CA THR A 216 -8.85 0.05 26.76
C THR A 216 -9.06 -1.42 26.41
N ASN A 217 -10.20 -1.96 26.81
CA ASN A 217 -10.62 -3.31 26.45
C ASN A 217 -11.57 -3.27 25.25
N TYR A 218 -11.57 -4.32 24.43
CA TYR A 218 -12.50 -4.43 23.31
C TYR A 218 -13.13 -5.81 23.19
N LYS A 219 -14.23 -5.87 22.47
CA LYS A 219 -14.83 -7.10 21.97
C LYS A 219 -15.08 -6.97 20.47
N LEU A 220 -14.55 -7.90 19.70
CA LEU A 220 -14.79 -8.01 18.26
C LEU A 220 -15.93 -9.00 18.03
N ASN A 221 -17.06 -8.51 17.52
CA ASN A 221 -18.18 -9.32 17.05
C ASN A 221 -18.12 -9.37 15.53
N VAL A 222 -18.05 -10.58 14.98
CA VAL A 222 -17.99 -10.80 13.53
C VAL A 222 -19.27 -11.48 13.09
N GLU A 223 -19.99 -10.85 12.18
CA GLU A 223 -21.21 -11.38 11.59
C GLU A 223 -20.95 -11.68 10.12
N ILE A 224 -21.34 -12.89 9.68
CA ILE A 224 -21.32 -13.24 8.26
C ILE A 224 -22.70 -12.91 7.70
N PRO A 225 -22.81 -12.02 6.69
CA PRO A 225 -24.10 -11.63 6.16
C PRO A 225 -24.70 -12.77 5.32
N ALA A 226 -25.61 -13.54 5.93
CA ALA A 226 -26.54 -14.38 5.19
C ALA A 226 -27.63 -13.50 4.55
N LEU A 227 -28.17 -13.92 3.40
CA LEU A 227 -29.30 -13.23 2.76
C LEU A 227 -30.44 -13.04 3.76
N ARG A 228 -30.69 -11.76 4.11
CA ARG A 228 -31.79 -11.36 4.98
C ARG A 228 -32.56 -10.24 4.31
N ILE A 229 -33.69 -10.61 3.73
CA ILE A 229 -34.60 -9.73 2.99
C ILE A 229 -34.96 -8.54 3.91
N GLY A 230 -34.65 -7.32 3.46
CA GLY A 230 -34.92 -6.07 4.18
C GLY A 230 -33.76 -5.52 5.04
N VAL A 231 -32.68 -6.29 5.25
CA VAL A 231 -31.47 -5.82 5.97
C VAL A 231 -30.24 -5.83 5.06
N TYR A 232 -29.93 -6.98 4.45
CA TYR A 232 -28.86 -7.12 3.46
C TYR A 232 -29.49 -7.63 2.16
N SER A 233 -29.63 -6.74 1.17
CA SER A 233 -30.41 -7.04 -0.05
C SER A 233 -29.63 -6.88 -1.35
N LYS A 234 -28.39 -6.37 -1.30
CA LYS A 234 -27.54 -6.20 -2.49
C LYS A 234 -26.63 -7.41 -2.67
N VAL A 235 -27.07 -8.32 -3.54
CA VAL A 235 -26.29 -9.47 -4.02
C VAL A 235 -24.96 -8.98 -4.62
N GLY A 236 -23.86 -9.56 -4.18
CA GLY A 236 -22.51 -9.24 -4.67
C GLY A 236 -21.81 -8.06 -3.98
N ARG A 237 -22.45 -7.40 -2.99
CA ARG A 237 -21.78 -6.42 -2.11
C ARG A 237 -21.89 -6.79 -0.64
N GLU A 238 -23.11 -7.04 -0.19
CA GLU A 238 -23.42 -7.17 1.24
C GLU A 238 -24.01 -8.54 1.56
N THR A 239 -24.22 -9.40 0.57
CA THR A 239 -24.96 -10.64 0.73
C THR A 239 -24.21 -11.80 0.11
N LEU A 240 -23.86 -12.77 0.96
CA LEU A 240 -23.35 -14.06 0.52
C LEU A 240 -24.54 -14.95 0.11
N VAL A 241 -24.53 -15.43 -1.14
CA VAL A 241 -25.52 -16.37 -1.66
C VAL A 241 -24.86 -17.73 -1.80
N GLY A 242 -25.05 -18.59 -0.80
CA GLY A 242 -24.40 -19.90 -0.67
C GLY A 242 -23.89 -20.12 0.74
N GLY A 243 -23.86 -21.37 1.20
CA GLY A 243 -23.17 -21.72 2.44
C GLY A 243 -21.66 -21.47 2.31
N MET A 244 -20.95 -21.36 3.43
CA MET A 244 -19.48 -21.35 3.39
C MET A 244 -19.00 -22.61 2.67
N ILE A 245 -18.15 -22.43 1.68
CA ILE A 245 -17.48 -23.56 1.04
C ILE A 245 -16.45 -24.06 2.07
N GLU A 246 -16.62 -25.30 2.53
CA GLU A 246 -15.60 -26.01 3.29
C GLU A 246 -14.51 -26.45 2.31
N ASP A 247 -13.25 -26.17 2.67
CA ASP A 247 -12.09 -26.89 2.13
C ASP A 247 -11.93 -28.21 2.89
#